data_AF-A0A381X350-F1
#
_entry.id   AF-A0A381X350-F1
#
_cell.length_a   1.000
_cell.length_b   1.000
_cell.length_c   1.000
_cell.angle_alpha   90.00
_cell.angle_beta   90.00
_cell.angle_gamma   90.00
#
_symmetry.space_group_name_H-M   'P 1'
#
loop_
_entity.id
_entity.type
_entity.pdbx_description
1 polymer ?
#
loop_
_entity_poly.entity_id
_entity_poly.type
_entity_poly.pdbx_seq_one_letter_code
_entity_poly.pdbx_strand_id
1 'polypeptide(L)'
;MRDKLIKDSLLRLVHGLGIDVVKRTNYTEISALIHTLHPRDSGIDLIRLGPDGDGGYLIPDDLSGIEYGFSPGVSTESDFEADLAKRGLKVYLADYSVDS
;
A
#
# COMPACT_ATOMS: atom_id res chain seq x y z
N MET A 1 2.17 42.14 -2.38
CA MET A 1 0.77 41.87 -1.98
C MET A 1 -0.21 42.02 -3.15
N ARG A 2 -0.10 43.08 -3.96
CA ARG A 2 -0.97 43.35 -5.12
C ARG A 2 -0.85 42.30 -6.26
N ASP A 3 0.35 41.78 -6.52
CA ASP A 3 0.58 40.81 -7.60
C ASP A 3 0.00 39.41 -7.31
N LYS A 4 -0.10 39.05 -6.02
CA LYS A 4 -0.70 37.79 -5.58
C LYS A 4 -2.20 37.78 -5.86
N LEU A 5 -2.89 38.89 -5.58
CA LEU A 5 -4.34 39.03 -5.81
C LEU A 5 -4.70 38.96 -7.30
N ILE A 6 -3.87 39.56 -8.17
CA ILE A 6 -4.06 39.53 -9.62
C ILE A 6 -3.83 38.10 -10.15
N LYS A 7 -2.74 37.45 -9.73
CA LYS A 7 -2.44 36.06 -10.09
C LYS A 7 -3.55 35.11 -9.67
N ASP A 8 -4.03 35.23 -8.44
CA ASP A 8 -5.06 34.34 -7.90
C ASP A 8 -6.42 34.54 -8.61
N SER A 9 -6.74 35.79 -8.99
CA SER A 9 -7.95 36.08 -9.77
C SER A 9 -7.88 35.52 -11.19
N LEU A 10 -6.72 35.60 -11.83
CA LEU A 10 -6.49 35.00 -13.15
C LEU A 10 -6.57 33.48 -13.10
N LEU A 11 -5.94 32.84 -12.10
CA LEU A 11 -6.00 31.39 -11.91
C LEU A 11 -7.44 30.91 -11.71
N ARG A 12 -8.26 31.65 -10.96
CA ARG A 12 -9.69 31.34 -10.77
C ARG A 12 -10.51 31.45 -12.07
N LEU A 13 -10.23 32.45 -12.91
CA LEU A 13 -10.89 32.60 -14.21
C LEU A 13 -10.55 31.41 -15.13
N VAL A 14 -9.27 31.05 -15.22
CA VAL A 14 -8.78 29.96 -16.06
C VAL A 14 -9.31 28.61 -15.55
N HIS A 15 -9.37 28.41 -14.23
CA HIS A 15 -10.03 27.26 -13.61
C HIS A 15 -11.53 27.19 -13.94
N GLY A 16 -12.24 28.33 -13.94
CA GLY A 16 -13.64 28.41 -14.36
C GLY A 16 -13.90 28.04 -15.82
N LEU A 17 -12.86 28.06 -16.66
CA LEU A 17 -12.88 27.56 -18.05
C LEU A 17 -12.49 26.08 -18.15
N GLY A 18 -12.33 25.37 -17.01
CA GLY A 18 -11.93 23.97 -16.95
C GLY A 18 -10.44 23.72 -17.15
N ILE A 19 -9.59 24.75 -17.03
CA ILE A 19 -8.14 24.65 -17.22
C ILE A 19 -7.43 24.82 -15.88
N ASP A 20 -6.68 23.80 -15.47
CA ASP A 20 -5.88 23.82 -14.25
C ASP A 20 -4.42 24.17 -14.53
N VAL A 21 -3.99 25.33 -14.03
CA VAL A 21 -2.60 25.78 -14.10
C VAL A 21 -1.92 25.52 -12.77
N VAL A 22 -1.16 24.42 -12.71
CA VAL A 22 -0.41 24.01 -11.51
C VAL A 22 1.09 24.07 -11.74
N LYS A 23 1.85 24.30 -10.66
CA LYS A 23 3.30 24.15 -10.71
C LYS A 23 3.62 22.66 -10.86
N ARG A 24 4.37 22.30 -11.90
CA ARG A 24 4.85 20.93 -12.08
C ARG A 24 5.93 20.64 -11.03
N THR A 25 5.85 19.47 -10.40
CA THR A 25 6.93 18.92 -9.59
C THR A 25 8.16 18.71 -10.46
N ASN A 26 9.36 18.91 -9.91
CA ASN A 26 10.59 18.74 -10.67
C ASN A 26 10.76 17.26 -11.07
N TYR A 27 11.14 17.01 -12.32
CA TYR A 27 11.42 15.66 -12.81
C TYR A 27 12.47 14.94 -11.96
N THR A 28 13.53 15.63 -11.53
CA THR A 28 14.59 15.01 -10.72
C THR A 28 14.09 14.58 -9.36
N GLU A 29 13.18 15.36 -8.74
CA GLU A 29 12.54 15.01 -7.47
C GLU A 29 11.64 13.78 -7.62
N ILE A 30 10.83 13.73 -8.69
CA ILE A 30 9.99 12.55 -9.00
C ILE A 30 10.86 11.32 -9.23
N SER A 31 11.92 11.44 -10.03
CA SER A 31 12.82 10.34 -10.35
C SER A 31 13.52 9.82 -9.09
N ALA A 32 13.99 10.71 -8.21
CA ALA A 32 14.62 10.34 -6.94
C ALA A 32 13.63 9.63 -6.01
N LEU A 33 12.38 10.08 -5.96
CA LEU A 33 11.33 9.43 -5.18
C LEU A 33 11.06 8.01 -5.69
N ILE A 34 10.89 7.85 -7.01
CA ILE A 34 10.67 6.53 -7.64
C ILE A 34 11.83 5.59 -7.32
N HIS A 35 13.07 6.04 -7.46
CA HIS A 35 14.24 5.23 -7.11
C HIS A 35 14.31 4.87 -5.62
N THR A 36 13.82 5.75 -4.75
CA THR A 36 13.79 5.50 -3.29
C THR A 36 12.73 4.48 -2.91
N LEU A 37 11.55 4.54 -3.54
CA LEU A 37 10.43 3.64 -3.30
C LEU A 37 10.53 2.32 -4.08
N HIS A 38 11.47 2.22 -5.02
CA HIS A 38 11.67 1.01 -5.81
C HIS A 38 11.95 -0.18 -4.88
N PRO A 39 11.20 -1.29 -4.99
CA PRO A 39 11.46 -2.49 -4.20
C PRO A 39 12.90 -2.95 -4.34
N ARG A 40 13.52 -3.35 -3.23
CA ARG A 40 14.85 -3.94 -3.25
C ARG A 40 14.72 -5.45 -3.13
N ASP A 41 15.62 -6.14 -3.81
CA ASP A 41 15.77 -7.57 -3.65
C ASP A 41 16.19 -7.86 -2.19
N SER A 42 15.36 -8.63 -1.48
CA SER A 42 15.62 -9.08 -0.11
C SER A 42 16.64 -10.21 -0.04
N GLY A 43 17.04 -10.79 -1.18
CA GLY A 43 17.93 -11.95 -1.25
C GLY A 43 17.24 -13.27 -0.87
N ILE A 44 15.92 -13.23 -0.69
CA ILE A 44 15.05 -14.36 -0.32
C ILE A 44 13.88 -14.34 -1.29
N ASP A 45 13.56 -15.50 -1.86
CA ASP A 45 12.41 -15.66 -2.75
C ASP A 45 11.12 -15.26 -2.03
N LEU A 46 10.22 -14.58 -2.75
CA LEU A 46 8.94 -14.16 -2.20
C LEU A 46 7.85 -15.17 -2.58
N ILE A 47 7.03 -15.53 -1.59
CA ILE A 47 5.79 -16.30 -1.77
C ILE A 47 4.59 -15.37 -1.65
N ARG A 48 3.56 -15.64 -2.46
CA ARG A 48 2.27 -14.97 -2.35
C ARG A 48 1.33 -15.82 -1.50
N LEU A 49 0.72 -15.20 -0.49
CA LEU A 49 -0.31 -15.82 0.35
C LEU A 49 -1.57 -14.95 0.35
N GLY A 50 -2.73 -15.59 0.49
CA GLY A 50 -4.02 -14.93 0.44
C GLY A 50 -4.70 -15.04 -0.93
N PRO A 51 -5.83 -14.32 -1.12
CA PRO A 51 -6.74 -14.53 -2.24
C PRO A 51 -6.07 -14.17 -3.58
N ASP A 52 -6.50 -14.77 -4.69
CA ASP A 52 -5.95 -14.50 -6.04
C ASP A 52 -6.05 -13.03 -6.47
N GLY A 53 -7.04 -12.31 -5.94
CA GLY A 53 -7.31 -10.89 -6.22
C GLY A 53 -6.60 -9.93 -5.28
N ASP A 54 -7.35 -8.92 -4.81
CA ASP A 54 -6.87 -7.98 -3.80
C ASP A 54 -6.82 -8.64 -2.41
N GLY A 55 -5.92 -8.17 -1.54
CA GLY A 55 -5.74 -8.70 -0.19
C GLY A 55 -4.67 -9.79 -0.05
N GLY A 56 -4.04 -10.22 -1.15
CA GLY A 56 -2.88 -11.12 -1.10
C GLY A 56 -1.58 -10.38 -0.77
N TYR A 57 -0.71 -11.02 0.01
CA TYR A 57 0.58 -10.46 0.43
C TYR A 57 1.74 -11.22 -0.21
N LEU A 58 2.76 -10.48 -0.65
CA LEU A 58 4.09 -11.03 -0.94
C LEU A 58 4.92 -10.97 0.35
N ILE A 59 5.36 -12.13 0.82
CA ILE A 59 6.23 -12.25 1.99
C ILE A 59 7.46 -13.11 1.63
N PRO A 60 8.59 -12.97 2.33
CA PRO A 60 9.72 -13.86 2.14
C PRO A 60 9.36 -15.32 2.45
N ASP A 61 9.88 -16.28 1.68
CA ASP A 61 9.72 -17.72 1.93
C ASP A 61 10.70 -18.20 3.02
N ASP A 62 10.66 -17.57 4.19
CA ASP A 62 11.55 -17.83 5.32
C ASP A 62 10.78 -18.20 6.60
N LEU A 63 9.58 -18.78 6.44
CA LEU A 63 8.68 -19.14 7.55
C LEU A 63 9.17 -20.32 8.41
N SER A 64 10.35 -20.87 8.13
CA SER A 64 10.91 -22.02 8.86
C SER A 64 11.15 -21.67 10.33
N GLY A 65 10.54 -22.44 11.23
CA GLY A 65 10.65 -22.24 12.68
C GLY A 65 9.66 -21.21 13.24
N ILE A 66 8.81 -20.61 12.41
CA ILE A 66 7.69 -19.79 12.87
C ILE A 66 6.52 -20.72 13.20
N GLU A 67 6.10 -20.74 14.47
CA GLU A 67 5.03 -21.62 14.95
C GLU A 67 3.67 -20.93 15.01
N TYR A 68 3.64 -19.60 15.19
CA TYR A 68 2.42 -18.85 15.50
C TYR A 68 2.30 -17.62 14.61
N GLY A 69 1.08 -17.40 14.09
CA GLY A 69 0.67 -16.16 13.42
C GLY A 69 -0.42 -15.47 14.23
N PHE A 70 -0.27 -14.17 14.48
CA PHE A 70 -1.30 -13.36 15.15
C PHE A 70 -1.81 -12.32 14.17
N SER A 71 -3.06 -12.42 13.75
CA SER A 71 -3.69 -11.46 12.85
C SER A 71 -4.64 -10.56 13.65
N PRO A 72 -4.33 -9.26 13.79
CA PRO A 72 -5.15 -8.32 14.56
C PRO A 72 -6.39 -7.82 13.79
N GLY A 73 -6.64 -8.31 12.56
CA GLY A 73 -7.70 -7.83 11.69
C GLY A 73 -7.73 -8.55 10.35
N VAL A 74 -8.82 -9.26 10.07
CA VAL A 74 -9.08 -9.93 8.78
C VAL A 74 -10.32 -9.37 8.07
N SER A 75 -11.21 -8.68 8.79
CA SER A 75 -12.44 -8.14 8.21
C SER A 75 -13.27 -9.24 7.54
N THR A 76 -13.47 -9.19 6.21
CA THR A 76 -14.27 -10.16 5.45
C THR A 76 -13.41 -11.17 4.67
N GLU A 77 -12.08 -11.08 4.77
CA GLU A 77 -11.13 -11.87 3.99
C GLU A 77 -10.02 -12.41 4.91
N SER A 78 -9.86 -13.73 4.99
CA SER A 78 -8.87 -14.40 5.86
C SER A 78 -8.06 -15.48 5.13
N ASP A 79 -8.06 -15.46 3.79
CA ASP A 79 -7.31 -16.43 2.98
C ASP A 79 -5.80 -16.36 3.24
N PHE A 80 -5.27 -15.19 3.64
CA PHE A 80 -3.85 -15.05 4.02
C PHE A 80 -3.55 -15.92 5.24
N GLU A 81 -4.37 -15.82 6.29
CA GLU A 81 -4.28 -16.62 7.49
C GLU A 81 -4.55 -18.10 7.23
N ALA A 82 -5.49 -18.41 6.34
CA ALA A 82 -5.76 -19.78 5.91
C ALA A 82 -4.52 -20.39 5.23
N ASP A 83 -3.81 -19.63 4.39
CA ASP A 83 -2.60 -20.09 3.74
C ASP A 83 -1.43 -20.27 4.71
N LEU A 84 -1.30 -19.42 5.74
CA LEU A 84 -0.37 -19.64 6.85
C LEU A 84 -0.72 -20.93 7.62
N ALA A 85 -2.01 -21.17 7.90
CA ALA A 85 -2.46 -22.37 8.59
C ALA A 85 -2.21 -23.65 7.77
N LYS A 86 -2.43 -23.62 6.45
CA LYS A 86 -2.09 -24.74 5.53
C LYS A 86 -0.61 -25.09 5.55
N ARG A 87 0.26 -24.11 5.84
CA ARG A 87 1.71 -24.30 6.01
C ARG A 87 2.11 -24.82 7.39
N GLY A 88 1.16 -25.04 8.29
CA GLY A 88 1.37 -25.64 9.61
C GLY A 88 1.51 -24.63 10.75
N LEU A 89 1.34 -23.33 10.50
CA LEU A 89 1.33 -22.33 11.55
C LEU A 89 0.00 -22.37 12.32
N LYS A 90 0.07 -22.13 13.64
CA LYS A 90 -1.12 -21.88 14.45
C LYS A 90 -1.48 -20.41 14.35
N VAL A 91 -2.61 -20.12 13.72
CA VAL A 91 -3.04 -18.73 13.48
C VAL A 91 -4.13 -18.34 14.48
N TYR A 92 -3.96 -17.18 15.10
CA TYR A 92 -4.92 -16.57 16.01
C TYR A 92 -5.45 -15.28 15.41
N LEU A 93 -6.76 -15.23 15.22
CA LEU A 93 -7.47 -14.03 14.77
C LEU A 93 -7.92 -13.26 16.01
N ALA A 94 -7.40 -12.05 16.18
CA ALA A 94 -7.66 -11.18 17.32
C ALA A 94 -8.41 -9.93 16.86
N ASP A 95 -9.47 -10.14 16.08
CA ASP A 95 -10.31 -9.07 15.57
C ASP A 95 -11.77 -9.19 16.06
N TYR A 96 -12.52 -8.09 15.96
CA TYR A 96 -13.95 -8.08 16.31
C TYR A 96 -14.84 -8.51 15.12
N SER A 97 -14.26 -8.77 13.95
CA SER A 97 -14.99 -9.13 12.72
C SER A 97 -15.29 -10.62 12.63
N VAL A 98 -14.62 -11.45 13.43
CA VAL A 98 -14.81 -12.89 13.45
C VAL A 98 -15.70 -13.27 14.64
N ASP A 99 -16.85 -13.89 14.35
CA ASP A 99 -17.70 -14.52 15.36
C ASP A 99 -17.03 -15.79 15.91
N SER A 100 -17.18 -16.02 17.21
CA SER A 100 -16.58 -17.14 17.96
C SER A 100 -17.19 -18.50 17.65
#